data_AF-A0A2S2ND49-F1
#
_entry.id   AF-A0A2S2ND49-F1
#
_cell.length_a   1.000
_cell.length_b   1.000
_cell.length_c   1.000
_cell.angle_alpha   90.00
_cell.angle_beta   90.00
_cell.angle_gamma   90.00
#
_symmetry.space_group_name_H-M   'P 1'
#
loop_
_entity.id
_entity.type
_entity.pdbx_description
1 polymer ?
#
loop_
_entity_poly.entity_id
_entity_poly.type
_entity_poly.pdbx_seq_one_letter_code
_entity_poly.pdbx_strand_id
1 'polypeptide(L)'
;RYSPDSANKVSTVDEHIKYGTYKPMDWTKETVLELLNTTNDGRYILTDFKKNSGYLSDDSQNILTQLLINHLFQDQCKGTDLYFRKISKIIKDIFPNELESIYFIPARAEGNHQTHAKG
;
A
#
# COMPACT_ATOMS: atom_id res chain seq x y z
N ARG A 1 25.02 -39.75 22.18
CA ARG A 1 25.07 -38.48 22.95
C ARG A 1 25.04 -37.34 21.94
N TYR A 2 23.93 -36.60 21.93
CA TYR A 2 23.69 -35.25 21.39
C TYR A 2 24.44 -34.76 20.14
N SER A 3 23.69 -34.59 19.05
CA SER A 3 23.75 -33.39 18.18
C SER A 3 22.72 -32.37 18.67
N PRO A 4 23.03 -31.08 18.60
CA PRO A 4 22.11 -30.11 17.96
C PRO A 4 22.91 -28.97 17.26
N ASP A 5 22.40 -28.08 16.41
CA ASP A 5 21.08 -27.84 15.84
C ASP A 5 21.33 -26.92 14.63
N SER A 6 20.79 -27.28 13.46
CA SER A 6 20.60 -26.33 12.36
C SER A 6 19.35 -25.53 12.68
N ALA A 7 19.52 -24.29 13.14
CA ALA A 7 18.41 -23.39 13.39
C ALA A 7 17.75 -22.93 12.08
N ASN A 8 16.81 -23.73 11.58
CA ASN A 8 15.80 -23.26 10.64
C ASN A 8 14.88 -22.29 11.39
N LYS A 9 15.01 -20.99 11.12
CA LYS A 9 14.01 -19.99 11.51
C LYS A 9 12.74 -20.25 10.70
N VAL A 10 11.82 -21.00 11.28
CA VAL A 10 10.44 -21.09 10.80
C VAL A 10 9.77 -19.76 11.13
N SER A 11 9.54 -18.93 10.11
CA SER A 11 8.65 -17.78 10.23
C SER A 11 7.25 -18.31 10.50
N THR A 12 6.78 -18.18 11.74
CA THR A 12 5.43 -18.54 12.14
C THR A 12 4.46 -17.57 11.48
N VAL A 13 3.77 -18.04 10.44
CA VAL A 13 2.58 -17.40 9.91
C VAL A 13 1.48 -17.52 10.96
N ASP A 14 1.22 -16.44 11.70
CA ASP A 14 0.08 -16.37 12.61
C ASP A 14 -1.21 -16.41 11.78
N GLU A 15 -1.85 -17.57 11.75
CA GLU A 15 -3.15 -17.79 11.13
C GLU A 15 -4.25 -17.03 11.90
N HIS A 16 -4.55 -15.81 11.47
CA HIS A 16 -5.73 -15.12 11.98
C HIS A 16 -7.02 -15.74 11.40
N ILE A 17 -7.76 -16.44 12.26
CA ILE A 17 -9.00 -17.21 12.01
C ILE A 17 -10.08 -16.44 11.22
N LYS A 18 -10.07 -15.11 11.23
CA LYS A 18 -11.05 -14.27 10.49
C LYS A 18 -10.67 -14.05 9.01
N TYR A 19 -9.44 -14.33 8.59
CA TYR A 19 -8.91 -13.82 7.34
C TYR A 19 -8.39 -14.87 6.35
N GLY A 20 -8.21 -16.13 6.73
CA GLY A 20 -7.58 -17.16 5.89
C GLY A 20 -6.05 -17.02 5.83
N THR A 21 -5.38 -17.77 4.96
CA THR A 21 -3.91 -17.84 4.81
C THR A 21 -3.27 -16.67 4.04
N TYR A 22 -3.77 -15.44 4.22
CA TYR A 22 -3.14 -14.28 3.57
C TYR A 22 -1.95 -13.77 4.38
N LYS A 23 -0.88 -13.39 3.67
CA LYS A 23 0.33 -12.84 4.28
C LYS A 23 0.04 -11.44 4.87
N PRO A 24 0.64 -11.10 6.03
CA PRO A 24 0.62 -9.72 6.52
C PRO A 24 1.38 -8.77 5.57
N MET A 25 0.93 -7.51 5.48
CA MET A 25 1.61 -6.51 4.66
C MET A 25 2.75 -5.82 5.43
N ASP A 26 3.96 -6.34 5.24
CA ASP A 26 5.19 -5.84 5.90
C ASP A 26 5.85 -4.67 5.18
N TRP A 27 5.15 -4.05 4.22
CA TRP A 27 5.69 -2.97 3.40
C TRP A 27 6.16 -1.79 4.24
N THR A 28 7.29 -1.23 3.84
CA THR A 28 7.86 -0.01 4.40
C THR A 28 8.01 1.04 3.30
N LYS A 29 8.56 2.21 3.68
CA LYS A 29 8.95 3.25 2.72
C LYS A 29 9.92 2.70 1.66
N GLU A 30 10.86 1.86 2.09
CA GLU A 30 11.86 1.24 1.23
C GLU A 30 11.23 0.32 0.19
N THR A 31 10.22 -0.48 0.55
CA THR A 31 9.48 -1.33 -0.40
C THR A 31 8.88 -0.51 -1.54
N VAL A 32 8.22 0.60 -1.21
CA VAL A 32 7.60 1.47 -2.23
C VAL A 32 8.66 2.20 -3.05
N LEU A 33 9.74 2.69 -2.42
CA LEU A 33 10.85 3.31 -3.15
C LEU A 33 11.52 2.32 -4.12
N GLU A 34 11.71 1.06 -3.73
CA GLU A 34 12.24 0.03 -4.61
C GLU A 34 11.33 -0.17 -5.83
N LEU A 35 10.02 -0.31 -5.60
CA LEU A 35 9.03 -0.43 -6.68
C LEU A 35 9.05 0.77 -7.62
N LEU A 36 9.16 1.98 -7.07
CA LEU A 36 9.24 3.22 -7.84
C LEU A 36 10.51 3.30 -8.68
N ASN A 37 11.65 2.81 -8.20
CA ASN A 37 12.91 2.86 -8.95
C ASN A 37 13.02 1.74 -10.01
N THR A 38 12.42 0.58 -9.75
CA THR A 38 12.58 -0.61 -10.60
C THR A 38 11.56 -0.70 -11.73
N THR A 39 10.36 -0.14 -11.56
CA THR A 39 9.29 -0.20 -12.57
C THR A 39 9.27 1.00 -13.52
N ASN A 40 8.77 0.82 -14.75
CA ASN A 40 8.63 1.92 -15.71
C ASN A 40 7.67 3.01 -15.17
N ASP A 41 6.50 2.58 -14.69
CA ASP A 41 5.48 3.42 -14.07
C ASP A 41 6.05 4.18 -12.88
N GLY A 42 6.80 3.49 -12.02
CA GLY A 42 7.51 4.08 -10.90
C GLY A 42 8.47 5.21 -11.31
N ARG A 43 9.32 4.96 -12.32
CA ARG A 43 10.27 5.96 -12.80
C ARG A 43 9.58 7.14 -13.47
N TYR A 44 8.44 6.91 -14.11
CA TYR A 44 7.58 7.97 -14.62
C TYR A 44 7.07 8.86 -13.47
N ILE A 45 6.48 8.27 -12.42
CA ILE A 45 5.98 8.99 -11.23
C ILE A 45 7.09 9.82 -10.58
N LEU A 46 8.28 9.23 -10.38
CA LEU A 46 9.42 9.95 -9.79
C LEU A 46 9.90 11.11 -10.66
N THR A 47 9.78 10.98 -11.98
CA THR A 47 10.14 12.04 -12.92
C THR A 47 9.10 13.16 -12.91
N ASP A 48 7.82 12.82 -12.90
CA ASP A 48 6.71 13.77 -12.78
C ASP A 48 6.83 14.59 -11.49
N PHE A 49 7.02 13.93 -10.34
CA PHE A 49 7.26 14.57 -9.06
C PHE A 49 8.38 15.61 -9.09
N LYS A 50 9.52 15.27 -9.71
CA LYS A 50 10.67 16.18 -9.84
C LYS A 50 10.37 17.36 -10.78
N LYS A 51 9.64 17.12 -11.87
CA LYS A 51 9.28 18.17 -12.85
C LYS A 51 8.23 19.12 -12.31
N ASN A 52 7.31 18.62 -11.48
CA ASN A 52 6.20 19.38 -10.93
C ASN A 52 6.52 19.95 -9.53
N SER A 53 7.79 20.30 -9.27
CA SER A 53 8.22 20.94 -8.02
C SER A 53 7.78 20.20 -6.74
N GLY A 54 7.76 18.88 -6.79
CA GLY A 54 7.36 18.03 -5.66
C GLY A 54 5.86 17.77 -5.56
N TYR A 55 5.06 18.02 -6.59
CA TYR A 55 3.66 17.61 -6.66
C TYR A 55 3.49 16.46 -7.66
N LEU A 56 2.55 15.54 -7.43
CA LEU A 56 2.16 14.57 -8.45
C LEU A 56 1.01 15.12 -9.29
N SER A 57 1.07 14.91 -10.59
CA SER A 57 -0.09 15.09 -11.46
C SER A 57 -1.17 14.04 -11.18
N ASP A 58 -2.44 14.35 -11.48
CA ASP A 58 -3.56 13.41 -11.34
C ASP A 58 -3.27 12.06 -12.04
N ASP A 59 -2.64 12.10 -13.22
CA ASP A 59 -2.19 10.92 -13.94
C ASP A 59 -1.18 10.10 -13.13
N SER A 60 -0.18 10.76 -12.53
CA SER A 60 0.82 10.09 -11.70
C SER A 60 0.23 9.55 -10.40
N GLN A 61 -0.76 10.22 -9.81
CA GLN A 61 -1.50 9.71 -8.64
C GLN A 61 -2.29 8.44 -8.98
N ASN A 62 -2.92 8.40 -10.15
CA ASN A 62 -3.65 7.24 -10.64
C ASN A 62 -2.71 6.06 -10.92
N ILE A 63 -1.60 6.31 -11.62
CA ILE A 63 -0.58 5.30 -11.93
C ILE A 63 0.03 4.76 -10.64
N LEU A 64 0.37 5.63 -9.67
CA LEU A 64 0.89 5.23 -8.36
C LEU A 64 -0.07 4.29 -7.64
N THR A 65 -1.36 4.64 -7.62
CA THR A 65 -2.39 3.83 -6.97
C THR A 65 -2.48 2.45 -7.62
N GLN A 66 -2.55 2.38 -8.95
CA GLN A 66 -2.60 1.10 -9.67
C GLN A 66 -1.35 0.25 -9.42
N LEU A 67 -0.17 0.86 -9.48
CA LEU A 67 1.11 0.19 -9.23
C LEU A 67 1.13 -0.47 -7.84
N LEU A 68 0.72 0.26 -6.81
CA LEU A 68 0.71 -0.23 -5.42
C LEU A 68 -0.37 -1.30 -5.20
N ILE A 69 -1.57 -1.16 -5.76
CA ILE A 69 -2.61 -2.19 -5.63
C ILE A 69 -2.21 -3.47 -6.35
N ASN A 70 -1.64 -3.36 -7.55
CA ASN A 70 -1.15 -4.52 -8.29
C ASN A 70 -0.04 -5.24 -7.52
N HIS A 71 0.90 -4.49 -6.95
CA HIS A 71 1.96 -5.07 -6.13
C HIS A 71 1.42 -5.75 -4.86
N LEU A 72 0.37 -5.20 -4.24
CA LEU A 72 -0.26 -5.76 -3.04
C LEU A 72 -0.84 -7.15 -3.31
N PHE A 73 -1.52 -7.30 -4.46
CA PHE A 73 -2.06 -8.58 -4.89
C PHE A 73 -0.97 -9.56 -5.34
N GLN A 74 0.11 -9.08 -5.95
CA GLN A 74 1.26 -9.93 -6.28
C GLN A 74 1.93 -10.50 -5.02
N ASP A 75 2.04 -9.71 -3.94
CA ASP A 75 2.59 -10.15 -2.65
C ASP A 75 1.60 -10.98 -1.81
N GLN A 76 0.48 -11.42 -2.41
CA GLN A 76 -0.57 -12.25 -1.78
C GLN A 76 -1.11 -11.64 -0.47
N CYS A 77 -1.06 -10.31 -0.36
CA CYS A 77 -1.63 -9.57 0.76
C CYS A 77 -3.10 -9.29 0.48
N LYS A 78 -3.96 -9.55 1.47
CA LYS A 78 -5.38 -9.19 1.36
C LYS A 78 -5.56 -7.68 1.49
N GLY A 79 -6.16 -7.04 0.50
CA GLY A 79 -6.57 -5.63 0.59
C GLY A 79 -7.53 -5.41 1.76
N THR A 80 -7.11 -4.60 2.74
CA THR A 80 -7.93 -4.22 3.90
C THR A 80 -7.79 -2.72 4.15
N ASP A 81 -8.78 -2.09 4.77
CA ASP A 81 -8.72 -0.69 5.18
C ASP A 81 -7.46 -0.34 5.98
N LEU A 82 -6.99 -1.30 6.81
CA LEU A 82 -5.76 -1.13 7.57
C LEU A 82 -4.54 -0.97 6.64
N TYR A 83 -4.45 -1.78 5.59
CA TYR A 83 -3.34 -1.74 4.64
C TYR A 83 -3.44 -0.55 3.71
N PHE A 84 -4.63 -0.19 3.22
CA PHE A 84 -4.80 1.01 2.41
C PHE A 84 -4.49 2.29 3.19
N ARG A 85 -4.88 2.36 4.47
CA ARG A 85 -4.46 3.43 5.38
C ARG A 85 -2.95 3.44 5.64
N LYS A 86 -2.30 2.28 5.72
CA LYS A 86 -0.84 2.19 5.86
C LYS A 86 -0.14 2.67 4.57
N ILE A 87 -0.66 2.27 3.41
CA ILE A 87 -0.15 2.70 2.10
C ILE A 87 -0.27 4.22 1.94
N SER A 88 -1.42 4.83 2.27
CA SER A 88 -1.58 6.28 2.13
C SER A 88 -0.57 7.09 2.97
N LYS A 89 -0.22 6.60 4.16
CA LYS A 89 0.85 7.18 4.99
C LYS A 89 2.22 7.06 4.34
N ILE A 90 2.56 5.87 3.81
CA ILE A 90 3.83 5.65 3.12
C ILE A 90 3.95 6.57 1.89
N ILE A 91 2.86 6.74 1.13
CA ILE A 91 2.82 7.65 -0.01
C ILE A 91 3.19 9.07 0.42
N LYS A 92 2.55 9.60 1.48
CA LYS A 92 2.84 10.93 2.01
C LYS A 92 4.28 11.06 2.55
N ASP A 93 4.83 9.99 3.14
CA ASP A 93 6.23 9.98 3.60
C ASP A 93 7.23 10.04 2.43
N ILE A 94 6.85 9.58 1.24
CA ILE A 94 7.66 9.62 0.02
C ILE A 94 7.43 10.94 -0.75
N PHE A 95 6.19 11.40 -0.80
CA PHE A 95 5.72 12.59 -1.51
C PHE A 95 5.06 13.56 -0.52
N PRO A 96 5.83 14.44 0.16
CA PRO A 96 5.33 15.23 1.29
C PRO A 96 4.18 16.20 0.99
N ASN A 97 4.00 16.56 -0.29
CA ASN A 97 2.93 17.46 -0.73
C ASN A 97 1.61 16.73 -1.02
N GLU A 98 1.62 15.40 -1.01
CA GLU A 98 0.41 14.59 -1.19
C GLU A 98 -0.44 14.55 0.09
N LEU A 99 -1.74 14.39 -0.10
CA LEU A 99 -2.70 14.28 1.00
C LEU A 99 -3.16 12.82 1.17
N GLU A 100 -3.10 12.30 2.40
CA GLU A 100 -3.57 10.94 2.71
C GLU A 100 -5.02 10.70 2.26
N SER A 101 -5.86 11.75 2.29
CA SER A 101 -7.27 11.69 1.90
C SER A 101 -7.51 11.44 0.41
N ILE A 102 -6.51 11.67 -0.44
CA ILE A 102 -6.57 11.33 -1.88
C ILE A 102 -6.53 9.80 -2.05
N TYR A 103 -5.74 9.12 -1.22
CA TYR A 103 -5.45 7.69 -1.37
C TYR A 103 -6.25 6.79 -0.45
N PHE A 104 -6.86 7.34 0.61
CA PHE A 104 -7.68 6.57 1.53
C PHE A 104 -8.84 7.38 2.07
N ILE A 105 -10.05 6.94 1.73
CA ILE A 105 -11.32 7.46 2.27
C ILE A 105 -11.85 6.43 3.28
N PRO A 106 -11.91 6.75 4.59
CA PRO A 106 -12.42 5.81 5.58
C PRO A 106 -13.93 5.59 5.40
N ALA A 107 -14.41 4.35 5.54
CA ALA A 107 -15.82 3.99 5.37
C ALA A 107 -16.83 4.82 6.21
N ARG A 108 -16.40 5.40 7.35
CA ARG A 108 -17.26 6.27 8.17
C ARG A 108 -17.44 7.69 7.61
N ALA A 109 -16.58 8.14 6.70
CA ALA A 109 -16.68 9.47 6.08
C ALA A 109 -17.79 9.52 5.01
N GLU A 110 -18.20 8.39 4.46
CA GLU A 110 -19.27 8.31 3.44
C GLU A 110 -20.69 8.33 4.03
N GLY A 111 -20.82 8.25 5.36
CA GLY A 111 -22.09 8.01 6.07
C GLY A 111 -23.02 9.22 6.27
N ASN A 112 -22.66 10.43 5.84
CA ASN A 112 -23.54 11.61 6.00
C ASN A 112 -24.27 12.04 4.72
N HIS A 113 -24.04 11.40 3.57
CA HIS A 113 -24.70 11.76 2.30
C HIS A 113 -25.45 10.61 1.61
N GLN A 114 -25.71 9.51 2.30
CA GLN A 114 -26.65 8.50 1.82
C GLN A 114 -28.01 8.71 2.48
N THR A 115 -28.68 9.83 2.16
CA THR A 115 -30.13 9.92 2.35
C THR A 115 -30.79 8.88 1.47
N HIS A 116 -31.39 7.87 2.11
CA HIS A 116 -32.26 6.88 1.47
C HIS A 116 -33.19 7.51 0.44
N ALA A 117 -32.96 7.26 -0.85
CA ALA A 117 -34.05 7.29 -1.82
C ALA A 117 -34.82 5.97 -1.65
N LYS A 118 -35.94 6.02 -0.91
CA LYS A 118 -36.96 4.97 -1.00
C LYS A 118 -37.62 5.07 -2.38
N GLY A 119 -37.51 4.01 -3.17
CA GLY A 119 -38.30 3.75 -4.37
C GLY A 119 -38.95 2.39 -4.23
#